data_AF-A0A7V4UPH2-F1
#
_entry.id   AF-A0A7V4UPH2-F1
#
_cell.length_a   1.000
_cell.length_b   1.000
_cell.length_c   1.000
_cell.angle_alpha   90.00
_cell.angle_beta   90.00
_cell.angle_gamma   90.00
#
_symmetry.space_group_name_H-M   'P 1'
#
loop_
_entity.id
_entity.type
_entity.pdbx_description
1 polymer ?
#
loop_
_entity_poly.entity_id
_entity_poly.type
_entity_poly.pdbx_seq_one_letter_code
_entity_poly.pdbx_strand_id
1 'polypeptide(L)'
;MRSKHGAAAAAVLWLSVFLTIGVESALAHGDHGDASPNEGGVSLVALDGLQVELLTSPNPARVGEESKIVAKILRAGSLEPVRGAKVSMAVAPARLHSSHAERNSPSPPDPHQGWSLLPAPEVVWAGSYTLMRRLEERGPHLVHVALLELDGRRLDPPTIVEFRLNVAPASGMTPGLMLLFLTAAGIALVGSSWVVLRSRSPADPQAPFNLLEIGWLDRLVRWRGFQPALQWPVLALTLVIVLLGLFDVNDGATNLATKLTWILWWPGIIFTFILVGRLWCVLCPFGTLNEAAAKAARSERSFPKTLRNLWLATLLFVVLTWADEQLGIIRSPQMTAWLIIFFTLLSVATGLFFQRRSFCRYLCPITGLQGLYSMISPVELRAADVQRCQRDCHQDCYRGNERASGCPMFEFPMTMDRNTYCNFCFECVKSCPPGNLALRLRPFGKDLWASRRRSLDESYLALALVGITSVVSAQMLTDWSGWISRLSRLIPD
;
A
#
# COMPACT_ATOMS: atom_id res chain seq x y z
N MET A 1 -19.84 26.52 26.05
CA MET A 1 -19.46 27.24 24.80
C MET A 1 -17.95 27.43 24.60
N ARG A 2 -17.07 26.61 25.21
CA ARG A 2 -15.61 26.87 25.23
C ARG A 2 -14.74 25.97 24.31
N SER A 3 -15.33 25.11 23.46
CA SER A 3 -14.56 24.13 22.66
C SER A 3 -14.55 24.34 21.14
N LYS A 4 -15.24 25.36 20.60
CA LYS A 4 -15.28 25.58 19.14
C LYS A 4 -14.02 26.26 18.59
N HIS A 5 -13.33 27.08 19.39
CA HIS A 5 -12.13 27.82 18.95
C HIS A 5 -10.86 26.96 18.92
N GLY A 6 -10.76 25.92 19.76
CA GLY A 6 -9.61 25.00 19.76
C GLY A 6 -9.57 24.08 18.53
N ALA A 7 -10.74 23.70 17.98
CA ALA A 7 -10.83 22.85 16.80
C ALA A 7 -10.50 23.60 15.50
N ALA A 8 -10.90 24.87 15.40
CA ALA A 8 -10.51 25.73 14.29
C ALA A 8 -9.00 26.04 14.34
N ALA A 9 -8.45 26.33 15.52
CA ALA A 9 -7.02 26.54 15.70
C ALA A 9 -6.18 25.30 15.35
N ALA A 10 -6.64 24.10 15.72
CA ALA A 10 -5.99 22.85 15.35
C ALA A 10 -6.09 22.55 13.85
N ALA A 11 -7.24 22.78 13.22
CA ALA A 11 -7.41 22.60 11.77
C ALA A 11 -6.55 23.58 10.97
N VAL A 12 -6.43 24.84 11.42
CA VAL A 12 -5.54 25.85 10.83
C VAL A 12 -4.07 25.50 11.05
N LEU A 13 -3.68 24.99 12.22
CA LEU A 13 -2.33 24.48 12.49
C LEU A 13 -1.98 23.27 11.62
N TRP A 14 -2.93 22.36 11.40
CA TRP A 14 -2.76 21.21 10.51
C TRP A 14 -2.67 21.62 9.04
N LEU A 15 -3.52 22.55 8.59
CA LEU A 15 -3.42 23.12 7.24
C LEU A 15 -2.12 23.89 7.03
N SER A 16 -1.67 24.68 8.02
CA SER A 16 -0.41 25.39 7.95
C SER A 16 0.78 24.45 7.96
N VAL A 17 0.76 23.35 8.75
CA VAL A 17 1.81 22.33 8.73
C VAL A 17 1.84 21.57 7.40
N PHE A 18 0.67 21.23 6.83
CA PHE A 18 0.58 20.64 5.49
C PHE A 18 1.04 21.59 4.38
N LEU A 19 0.79 22.90 4.52
CA LEU A 19 1.24 23.93 3.57
C LEU A 19 2.73 24.26 3.72
N THR A 20 3.30 24.19 4.93
CA THR A 20 4.73 24.47 5.18
C THR A 20 5.66 23.30 4.91
N ILE A 21 5.14 22.08 4.67
CA ILE A 21 5.94 20.89 4.32
C ILE A 21 5.93 20.65 2.79
N GLY A 22 5.36 21.59 2.03
CA GLY A 22 5.56 21.66 0.60
C GLY A 22 7.00 22.01 0.25
N VAL A 23 7.72 21.01 -0.24
CA VAL A 23 8.87 21.12 -1.16
C VAL A 23 10.15 21.70 -0.56
N GLU A 24 10.93 20.82 0.06
CA GLU A 24 12.34 20.69 -0.30
C GLU A 24 12.61 19.21 -0.65
N SER A 25 12.24 18.82 -1.87
CA SER A 25 12.94 17.75 -2.57
C SER A 25 14.35 18.26 -2.91
N ALA A 26 15.18 18.39 -1.89
CA ALA A 26 16.56 18.80 -2.02
C ALA A 26 17.45 17.56 -2.13
N LEU A 27 17.97 17.38 -3.35
CA LEU A 27 19.18 16.65 -3.70
C LEU A 27 19.07 15.13 -3.92
N ALA A 28 18.30 14.77 -4.95
CA ALA A 28 18.68 13.66 -5.83
C ALA A 28 18.86 14.19 -7.27
N HIS A 29 20.07 14.67 -7.59
CA HIS A 29 20.66 14.70 -8.95
C HIS A 29 19.79 15.20 -10.14
N GLY A 30 19.30 16.43 -10.07
CA GLY A 30 18.84 17.20 -11.23
C GLY A 30 17.49 16.76 -11.78
N ASP A 31 16.67 17.75 -12.11
CA ASP A 31 15.27 17.58 -12.51
C ASP A 31 15.17 17.02 -13.95
N HIS A 32 14.98 15.70 -14.11
CA HIS A 32 14.72 15.05 -15.42
C HIS A 32 13.22 14.89 -15.71
N GLY A 33 12.38 15.52 -14.90
CA GLY A 33 10.93 15.27 -14.86
C GLY A 33 10.63 13.87 -14.35
N ASP A 34 9.76 13.15 -15.06
CA ASP A 34 9.28 11.81 -14.77
C ASP A 34 10.16 10.67 -15.32
N ALA A 35 11.25 10.99 -16.02
CA ALA A 35 12.14 10.00 -16.63
C ALA A 35 13.04 9.32 -15.58
N SER A 36 13.14 7.99 -15.65
CA SER A 36 13.91 7.17 -14.72
C SER A 36 14.82 6.16 -15.46
N PRO A 37 15.87 5.62 -14.81
CA PRO A 37 16.78 4.67 -15.45
C PRO A 37 16.03 3.46 -15.99
N ASN A 38 16.33 3.06 -17.22
CA ASN A 38 15.61 1.99 -17.90
C ASN A 38 15.66 0.65 -17.13
N GLU A 39 14.52 -0.03 -17.02
CA GLU A 39 14.43 -1.38 -16.43
C GLU A 39 14.99 -2.47 -17.37
N GLY A 40 15.96 -3.25 -16.87
CA GLY A 40 16.44 -4.47 -17.54
C GLY A 40 17.63 -4.32 -18.49
N GLY A 41 18.56 -3.41 -18.21
CA GLY A 41 19.82 -3.26 -18.95
C GLY A 41 20.84 -2.37 -18.24
N VAL A 42 22.01 -2.16 -18.85
CA VAL A 42 22.95 -1.13 -18.40
C VAL A 42 22.34 0.22 -18.74
N SER A 43 21.97 1.00 -17.72
CA SER A 43 21.44 2.36 -17.89
C SER A 43 22.53 3.43 -17.83
N LEU A 44 23.76 3.06 -17.48
CA LEU A 44 24.87 3.97 -17.26
C LEU A 44 26.16 3.43 -17.87
N VAL A 45 26.81 4.21 -18.73
CA VAL A 45 28.08 3.86 -19.37
C VAL A 45 29.08 4.98 -19.14
N ALA A 46 30.26 4.63 -18.65
CA ALA A 46 31.39 5.55 -18.52
C ALA A 46 32.35 5.34 -19.69
N LEU A 47 32.68 6.41 -20.42
CA LEU A 47 33.59 6.39 -21.57
C LEU A 47 34.35 7.72 -21.65
N ASP A 48 35.67 7.67 -21.88
CA ASP A 48 36.52 8.85 -22.14
C ASP A 48 36.37 10.01 -21.13
N GLY A 49 36.20 9.69 -19.85
CA GLY A 49 36.02 10.69 -18.78
C GLY A 49 34.61 11.29 -18.70
N LEU A 50 33.67 10.78 -19.50
CA LEU A 50 32.25 11.08 -19.46
C LEU A 50 31.46 9.91 -18.87
N GLN A 51 30.30 10.21 -18.32
CA GLN A 51 29.32 9.27 -17.80
C GLN A 51 27.98 9.59 -18.45
N VAL A 52 27.50 8.68 -19.28
CA VAL A 52 26.23 8.82 -20.00
C VAL A 52 25.21 7.90 -19.35
N GLU A 53 24.10 8.48 -18.92
CA GLU A 53 22.97 7.77 -18.31
C GLU A 53 21.74 7.86 -19.21
N LEU A 54 21.11 6.72 -19.50
CA LEU A 54 19.87 6.65 -20.25
C LEU A 54 18.67 6.54 -19.31
N LEU A 55 17.78 7.53 -19.40
CA LEU A 55 16.51 7.60 -18.69
C LEU A 55 15.34 7.55 -19.68
N THR A 56 14.22 6.98 -19.26
CA THR A 56 13.01 6.89 -20.09
C THR A 56 11.74 7.23 -19.30
N SER A 57 10.77 7.86 -19.97
CA SER A 57 9.38 7.98 -19.49
C SER A 57 8.40 7.70 -20.64
N PRO A 58 7.37 6.84 -20.47
CA PRO A 58 7.14 5.99 -19.31
C PRO A 58 8.27 4.93 -19.16
N ASN A 59 8.45 4.41 -17.95
CA ASN A 59 9.40 3.32 -17.67
C ASN A 59 8.62 2.10 -17.12
N PRO A 60 8.62 0.94 -17.81
CA PRO A 60 9.20 0.72 -19.13
C PRO A 60 8.46 1.49 -20.25
N ALA A 61 9.17 1.81 -21.32
CA ALA A 61 8.58 2.42 -22.52
C ALA A 61 7.48 1.49 -23.09
N ARG A 62 6.41 2.06 -23.67
CA ARG A 62 5.23 1.27 -24.08
C ARG A 62 4.93 1.39 -25.57
N VAL A 63 4.48 0.29 -26.16
CA VAL A 63 4.05 0.28 -27.56
C VAL A 63 2.88 1.25 -27.77
N GLY A 64 3.01 2.10 -28.79
CA GLY A 64 1.95 3.00 -29.23
C GLY A 64 1.78 4.25 -28.37
N GLU A 65 2.55 4.41 -27.30
CA GLU A 65 2.62 5.63 -26.48
C GLU A 65 3.87 6.46 -26.87
N GLU A 66 3.81 7.77 -26.67
CA GLU A 66 4.97 8.64 -26.90
C GLU A 66 5.97 8.41 -25.76
N SER A 67 7.19 7.99 -26.10
CA SER A 67 8.26 7.72 -25.14
C SER A 67 9.29 8.85 -25.17
N LYS A 68 9.51 9.47 -24.01
CA LYS A 68 10.59 10.41 -23.75
C LYS A 68 11.86 9.62 -23.41
N ILE A 69 12.87 9.71 -24.25
CA ILE A 69 14.18 9.07 -24.06
C ILE A 69 15.20 10.17 -23.78
N VAL A 70 15.84 10.13 -22.62
CA VAL A 70 16.76 11.17 -22.14
C VAL A 70 18.15 10.57 -21.98
N ALA A 71 19.13 11.16 -22.65
CA ALA A 71 20.55 10.90 -22.40
C ALA A 71 21.11 12.02 -21.51
N LYS A 72 21.45 11.68 -20.28
CA LYS A 72 22.09 12.59 -19.32
C LYS A 72 23.60 12.41 -19.38
N ILE A 73 24.33 13.49 -19.64
CA ILE A 73 25.78 13.44 -19.84
C ILE A 73 26.47 14.19 -18.71
N LEU A 74 27.30 13.47 -17.95
CA LEU A 74 28.04 13.96 -16.79
C LEU A 74 29.55 13.77 -17.00
N ARG A 75 30.38 14.53 -16.30
CA ARG A 75 31.83 14.24 -16.22
C ARG A 75 32.09 13.14 -15.17
N ALA A 76 32.82 12.09 -15.53
CA ALA A 76 32.96 10.85 -14.75
C ALA A 76 33.64 11.01 -13.36
N GLY A 77 34.23 12.17 -13.07
CA GLY A 77 34.85 12.47 -11.77
C GLY A 77 34.10 13.49 -10.92
N SER A 78 33.61 14.59 -11.52
CA SER A 78 32.93 15.67 -10.80
C SER A 78 31.41 15.55 -10.78
N LEU A 79 30.83 14.63 -11.57
CA LEU A 79 29.38 14.50 -11.80
C LEU A 79 28.72 15.81 -12.29
N GLU A 80 29.53 16.74 -12.81
CA GLU A 80 29.02 17.99 -13.36
C GLU A 80 28.35 17.74 -14.71
N PRO A 81 27.20 18.37 -14.98
CA PRO A 81 26.48 18.21 -16.23
C PRO A 81 27.22 18.86 -17.40
N VAL A 82 27.29 18.13 -18.50
CA VAL A 82 27.87 18.63 -19.77
C VAL A 82 26.80 19.37 -20.57
N ARG A 83 26.89 20.69 -20.57
CA ARG A 83 25.95 21.59 -21.25
C ARG A 83 26.40 21.96 -22.65
N GLY A 84 25.45 22.22 -23.56
CA GLY A 84 25.71 22.75 -24.89
C GLY A 84 26.41 21.78 -25.86
N ALA A 85 26.41 20.48 -25.57
CA ALA A 85 26.90 19.46 -26.49
C ALA A 85 25.90 19.25 -27.65
N LYS A 86 26.40 18.83 -28.82
CA LYS A 86 25.53 18.37 -29.91
C LYS A 86 25.37 16.86 -29.80
N VAL A 87 24.18 16.43 -29.38
CA VAL A 87 23.83 15.02 -29.21
C VAL A 87 22.78 14.62 -30.23
N SER A 88 22.96 13.45 -30.83
CA SER A 88 21.94 12.81 -31.66
C SER A 88 21.67 11.40 -31.16
N MET A 89 20.41 10.98 -31.24
CA MET A 89 19.97 9.67 -30.79
C MET A 89 19.28 8.91 -31.91
N ALA A 90 19.51 7.60 -31.98
CA ALA A 90 18.75 6.68 -32.82
C ALA A 90 18.19 5.53 -31.98
N VAL A 91 16.98 5.08 -32.32
CA VAL A 91 16.29 3.99 -31.62
C VAL A 91 15.75 3.01 -32.65
N ALA A 92 16.15 1.74 -32.58
CA ALA A 92 15.64 0.71 -33.48
C ALA A 92 15.44 -0.65 -32.77
N PRO A 93 14.57 -1.53 -33.28
CA PRO A 93 14.42 -2.89 -32.76
C PRO A 93 15.74 -3.65 -32.85
N ALA A 94 16.14 -4.36 -31.78
CA ALA A 94 17.40 -5.11 -31.74
C ALA A 94 17.47 -6.25 -32.79
N ARG A 95 16.34 -6.61 -33.41
CA ARG A 95 16.26 -7.61 -34.49
C ARG A 95 16.83 -7.13 -35.83
N LEU A 96 16.94 -5.82 -36.05
CA LEU A 96 17.52 -5.25 -37.28
C LEU A 96 19.05 -5.49 -37.42
N HIS A 97 19.68 -6.18 -36.47
CA HIS A 97 21.12 -6.51 -36.54
C HIS A 97 21.45 -8.01 -36.51
N SER A 98 20.46 -8.89 -36.71
CA SER A 98 20.70 -10.32 -36.87
C SER A 98 20.22 -10.84 -38.22
N SER A 99 20.88 -10.46 -39.32
CA SER A 99 20.96 -11.26 -40.56
C SER A 99 22.04 -10.65 -41.46
N HIS A 100 23.06 -11.42 -41.83
CA HIS A 100 23.07 -12.05 -43.15
C HIS A 100 22.70 -11.08 -44.29
N ALA A 101 23.47 -9.99 -44.45
CA ALA A 101 23.60 -9.28 -45.71
C ALA A 101 25.04 -9.48 -46.21
N GLU A 102 25.16 -10.44 -47.12
CA GLU A 102 26.16 -10.54 -48.19
C GLU A 102 27.65 -10.49 -47.83
N ARG A 103 28.18 -11.71 -47.76
CA ARG A 103 29.58 -12.14 -47.81
C ARG A 103 30.30 -11.76 -49.14
N ASN A 104 29.83 -10.77 -49.90
CA ASN A 104 30.28 -10.46 -51.28
C ASN A 104 30.45 -8.96 -51.56
N SER A 105 31.01 -8.18 -50.62
CA SER A 105 31.48 -6.81 -50.89
C SER A 105 32.96 -6.67 -50.48
N PRO A 106 33.86 -6.11 -51.31
CA PRO A 106 35.29 -6.06 -51.03
C PRO A 106 35.70 -4.92 -50.08
N SER A 107 34.76 -4.32 -49.37
CA SER A 107 34.99 -3.22 -48.43
C SER A 107 34.37 -3.54 -47.07
N PRO A 108 35.08 -3.30 -45.94
CA PRO A 108 34.50 -3.47 -44.62
C PRO A 108 33.29 -2.55 -44.46
N PRO A 109 32.16 -3.03 -43.90
CA PRO A 109 30.99 -2.19 -43.68
C PRO A 109 31.35 -1.12 -42.65
N ASP A 110 31.09 0.14 -43.01
CA ASP A 110 31.19 1.29 -42.12
C ASP A 110 30.14 1.12 -41.00
N PRO A 111 30.52 1.01 -39.71
CA PRO A 111 29.59 0.75 -38.61
C PRO A 111 28.56 1.89 -38.39
N HIS A 112 28.71 3.01 -39.09
CA HIS A 112 27.81 4.16 -39.02
C HIS A 112 26.70 4.17 -40.08
N GLN A 113 26.71 3.25 -41.05
CA GLN A 113 25.81 3.28 -42.21
C GLN A 113 24.55 2.43 -41.97
N GLY A 114 23.59 2.96 -41.21
CA GLY A 114 22.29 2.31 -41.03
C GLY A 114 21.32 2.94 -40.02
N TRP A 115 21.79 3.86 -39.19
CA TRP A 115 20.99 4.49 -38.14
C TRP A 115 20.56 5.90 -38.55
N SER A 116 19.25 6.17 -38.60
CA SER A 116 18.74 7.53 -38.76
C SER A 116 18.90 8.30 -37.44
N LEU A 117 20.08 8.89 -37.23
CA LEU A 117 20.37 9.74 -36.07
C LEU A 117 19.47 10.98 -36.11
N LEU A 118 18.68 11.16 -35.05
CA LEU A 118 17.80 12.31 -34.86
C LEU A 118 18.43 13.27 -33.86
N PRO A 119 18.31 14.59 -34.07
CA PRO A 119 18.84 15.56 -33.12
C PRO A 119 18.11 15.44 -31.78
N ALA A 120 18.89 15.36 -30.69
CA ALA A 120 18.39 15.33 -29.34
C ALA A 120 18.74 16.67 -28.65
N PRO A 121 17.84 17.67 -28.67
CA PRO A 121 18.12 18.95 -28.04
C PRO A 121 18.29 18.81 -26.53
N GLU A 122 19.11 19.69 -25.95
CA GLU A 122 19.18 19.83 -24.49
C GLU A 122 17.85 20.41 -23.99
N VAL A 123 17.12 19.62 -23.20
CA VAL A 123 15.86 20.02 -22.60
C VAL A 123 16.08 19.97 -21.09
N VAL A 124 16.04 21.14 -20.45
CA VAL A 124 16.44 21.41 -19.05
C VAL A 124 17.95 21.64 -18.89
N TRP A 125 18.34 22.79 -18.33
CA TRP A 125 19.74 23.21 -18.13
C TRP A 125 20.48 22.31 -17.12
N ALA A 126 20.90 21.13 -17.57
CA ALA A 126 21.62 20.14 -16.75
C ALA A 126 22.25 19.00 -17.59
N GLY A 127 22.59 19.24 -18.87
CA GLY A 127 23.22 18.20 -19.70
C GLY A 127 22.28 17.02 -20.02
N SER A 128 20.98 17.30 -20.11
CA SER A 128 19.92 16.33 -20.42
C SER A 128 19.45 16.52 -21.85
N TYR A 129 19.76 15.56 -22.71
CA TYR A 129 19.42 15.59 -24.13
C TYR A 129 18.24 14.66 -24.38
N THR A 130 17.16 15.18 -24.95
CA THR A 130 15.88 14.46 -25.03
C THR A 130 15.47 14.14 -26.46
N LEU A 131 15.02 12.90 -26.70
CA LEU A 131 14.36 12.45 -27.91
C LEU A 131 12.95 11.95 -27.59
N MET A 132 11.94 12.54 -28.22
CA MET A 132 10.56 12.06 -28.16
C MET A 132 10.32 11.10 -29.32
N ARG A 133 9.92 9.85 -29.02
CA ARG A 133 9.66 8.84 -30.04
C ARG A 133 8.49 7.96 -29.68
N ARG A 134 7.59 7.74 -30.64
CA ARG A 134 6.58 6.69 -30.55
C ARG A 134 7.18 5.36 -31.01
N LEU A 135 7.15 4.35 -30.14
CA LEU A 135 7.69 3.02 -30.43
C LEU A 135 6.53 2.09 -30.82
N GLU A 136 6.59 1.51 -32.01
CA GLU A 136 5.48 0.70 -32.57
C GLU A 136 5.64 -0.79 -32.29
N GLU A 137 6.86 -1.24 -31.99
CA GLU A 137 7.17 -2.64 -31.75
C GLU A 137 7.44 -2.91 -30.27
N ARG A 138 7.03 -4.10 -29.81
CA ARG A 138 7.37 -4.60 -28.47
C ARG A 138 8.71 -5.32 -28.46
N GLY A 139 9.36 -5.33 -27.30
CA GLY A 139 10.60 -6.10 -27.06
C GLY A 139 11.86 -5.24 -27.08
N PRO A 140 13.04 -5.85 -27.23
CA PRO A 140 14.32 -5.17 -27.06
C PRO A 140 14.58 -4.22 -28.24
N HIS A 141 14.94 -2.99 -27.90
CA HIS A 141 15.39 -1.93 -28.78
C HIS A 141 16.81 -1.52 -28.39
N LEU A 142 17.57 -1.04 -29.37
CA LEU A 142 18.87 -0.42 -29.18
C LEU A 142 18.74 1.08 -29.31
N VAL A 143 19.31 1.80 -28.35
CA VAL A 143 19.39 3.26 -28.34
C VAL A 143 20.86 3.65 -28.52
N HIS A 144 21.16 4.30 -29.64
CA HIS A 144 22.49 4.82 -29.94
C HIS A 144 22.52 6.30 -29.59
N VAL A 145 23.39 6.68 -28.66
CA VAL A 145 23.63 8.07 -28.27
C VAL A 145 24.95 8.49 -28.88
N ALA A 146 24.92 9.41 -29.85
CA ALA A 146 26.08 9.93 -30.55
C ALA A 146 26.38 11.36 -30.09
N LEU A 147 27.57 11.58 -29.53
CA LEU A 147 28.11 12.89 -29.20
C LEU A 147 28.92 13.41 -30.39
N LEU A 148 28.46 14.49 -31.01
CA LEU A 148 29.05 15.08 -32.21
C LEU A 148 29.96 16.27 -31.88
N GLU A 149 29.64 17.02 -30.84
CA GLU A 149 30.37 18.22 -30.41
C GLU A 149 30.36 18.33 -28.90
N LEU A 150 31.52 18.61 -28.30
CA LEU A 150 31.73 18.75 -26.86
C LEU A 150 32.60 19.98 -26.60
N ASP A 151 32.17 20.87 -25.70
CA ASP A 151 32.91 22.10 -25.32
C ASP A 151 33.38 22.92 -26.56
N GLY A 152 32.56 22.98 -27.62
CA GLY A 152 32.84 23.70 -28.87
C GLY A 152 33.83 23.01 -29.82
N ARG A 153 34.26 21.78 -29.53
CA ARG A 153 35.11 20.96 -30.39
C ARG A 153 34.31 19.83 -31.02
N ARG A 154 34.44 19.67 -32.34
CA ARG A 154 33.86 18.54 -33.07
C ARG A 154 34.64 17.26 -32.77
N LEU A 155 33.92 16.20 -32.43
CA LEU A 155 34.49 14.87 -32.23
C LEU A 155 34.48 14.12 -33.56
N ASP A 156 35.65 13.69 -34.04
CA ASP A 156 35.82 12.91 -35.26
C ASP A 156 36.86 11.79 -35.02
N PRO A 157 36.45 10.52 -34.87
CA PRO A 157 35.08 10.00 -34.97
C PRO A 157 34.18 10.43 -33.80
N PRO A 158 32.84 10.45 -33.97
CA PRO A 158 31.90 10.77 -32.89
C PRO A 158 31.93 9.68 -31.81
N THR A 159 31.81 10.10 -30.55
CA THR A 159 31.70 9.16 -29.44
C THR A 159 30.30 8.58 -29.40
N ILE A 160 30.17 7.26 -29.56
CA ILE A 160 28.88 6.55 -29.57
C ILE A 160 28.77 5.65 -28.36
N VAL A 161 27.62 5.72 -27.69
CA VAL A 161 27.26 4.85 -26.58
C VAL A 161 25.96 4.12 -26.91
N GLU A 162 25.96 2.80 -26.73
CA GLU A 162 24.79 1.95 -27.00
C GLU A 162 24.12 1.51 -25.70
N PHE A 163 22.80 1.63 -25.67
CA PHE A 163 21.96 1.19 -24.58
C PHE A 163 20.89 0.22 -25.08
N ARG A 164 20.49 -0.72 -24.23
CA ARG A 164 19.34 -1.59 -24.50
C ARG A 164 18.11 -1.03 -23.79
N LEU A 165 17.02 -0.85 -24.53
CA LEU A 165 15.72 -0.40 -24.06
C LEU A 165 14.68 -1.50 -24.27
N ASN A 166 13.96 -1.91 -23.24
CA ASN A 166 12.88 -2.90 -23.39
C ASN A 166 11.54 -2.19 -23.50
N VAL A 167 10.81 -2.44 -24.59
CA VAL A 167 9.49 -1.86 -24.83
C VAL A 167 8.41 -2.84 -24.40
N ALA A 168 7.67 -2.46 -23.37
CA ALA A 168 6.53 -3.17 -22.81
C ALA A 168 5.30 -3.07 -23.72
N PRO A 169 4.34 -4.02 -23.63
CA PRO A 169 3.07 -3.93 -24.34
C PRO A 169 2.29 -2.66 -23.95
N ALA A 170 1.43 -2.19 -24.86
CA ALA A 170 0.55 -1.05 -24.66
C ALA A 170 -0.23 -1.17 -23.34
N SER A 171 -0.37 -0.06 -22.61
CA SER A 171 -1.14 -0.09 -21.37
C SER A 171 -2.64 -0.09 -21.66
N GLY A 172 -3.30 -1.15 -21.19
CA GLY A 172 -4.73 -1.33 -21.33
C GLY A 172 -5.16 -2.52 -20.51
N MET A 173 -6.17 -2.33 -19.67
CA MET A 173 -6.84 -3.43 -18.99
C MET A 173 -7.42 -4.31 -20.10
N THR A 174 -6.91 -5.54 -20.28
CA THR A 174 -7.37 -6.39 -21.38
C THR A 174 -8.89 -6.54 -21.29
N PRO A 175 -9.63 -6.61 -22.41
CA PRO A 175 -11.09 -6.76 -22.37
C PRO A 175 -11.54 -7.91 -21.48
N GLY A 176 -10.74 -8.97 -21.38
CA GLY A 176 -10.94 -10.08 -20.44
C GLY A 176 -10.79 -9.71 -18.96
N LEU A 177 -9.79 -8.91 -18.58
CA LEU A 177 -9.63 -8.42 -17.22
C LEU A 177 -10.75 -7.44 -16.84
N MET A 178 -11.15 -6.55 -17.75
CA MET A 178 -12.30 -5.67 -17.57
C MET A 178 -13.60 -6.47 -17.38
N LEU A 179 -13.85 -7.48 -18.21
CA LEU A 179 -15.01 -8.35 -18.07
C LEU A 179 -14.99 -9.12 -16.74
N LEU A 180 -13.82 -9.56 -16.29
CA LEU A 180 -13.68 -10.26 -15.01
C LEU A 180 -13.95 -9.34 -13.80
N PHE A 181 -13.49 -8.09 -13.85
CA PHE A 181 -13.84 -7.08 -12.83
C PHE A 181 -15.32 -6.72 -12.85
N LEU A 182 -15.92 -6.54 -14.02
CA LEU A 182 -17.35 -6.21 -14.16
C LEU A 182 -18.25 -7.38 -13.71
N THR A 183 -17.85 -8.63 -14.02
CA THR A 183 -18.58 -9.82 -13.54
C THR A 183 -18.44 -9.99 -12.04
N ALA A 184 -17.24 -9.81 -11.46
CA ALA A 184 -17.04 -9.83 -10.01
C ALA A 184 -17.84 -8.73 -9.30
N ALA A 185 -17.83 -7.50 -9.82
CA ALA A 185 -18.63 -6.39 -9.31
C ALA A 185 -20.13 -6.66 -9.45
N GLY A 186 -20.56 -7.24 -10.58
CA GLY A 186 -21.94 -7.66 -10.82
C GLY A 186 -22.39 -8.73 -9.84
N ILE A 187 -21.58 -9.77 -9.59
CA ILE A 187 -21.86 -10.82 -8.59
C ILE A 187 -21.93 -10.21 -7.18
N ALA A 188 -21.04 -9.29 -6.84
CA ALA A 188 -21.06 -8.60 -5.54
C ALA A 188 -22.30 -7.70 -5.38
N LEU A 189 -22.70 -6.97 -6.43
CA LEU A 189 -23.90 -6.13 -6.46
C LEU A 189 -25.18 -6.96 -6.40
N VAL A 190 -25.26 -8.05 -7.15
CA VAL A 190 -26.41 -8.97 -7.13
C VAL A 190 -26.47 -9.71 -5.79
N GLY A 191 -25.35 -10.19 -5.26
CA GLY A 191 -25.26 -10.82 -3.95
C GLY A 191 -25.66 -9.88 -2.82
N SER A 192 -25.15 -8.65 -2.82
CA SER A 192 -25.52 -7.63 -1.84
C SER A 192 -26.98 -7.19 -1.97
N SER A 193 -27.48 -6.98 -3.20
CA SER A 193 -28.88 -6.65 -3.46
C SER A 193 -29.82 -7.79 -3.06
N TRP A 194 -29.45 -9.04 -3.33
CA TRP A 194 -30.22 -10.22 -2.95
C TRP A 194 -30.26 -10.39 -1.43
N VAL A 195 -29.13 -10.16 -0.73
CA VAL A 195 -29.09 -10.15 0.74
C VAL A 195 -29.96 -9.02 1.31
N VAL A 196 -29.91 -7.82 0.72
CA VAL A 196 -30.74 -6.67 1.14
C VAL A 196 -32.22 -6.93 0.88
N LEU A 197 -32.58 -7.45 -0.29
CA LEU A 197 -33.97 -7.77 -0.65
C LEU A 197 -34.51 -8.95 0.19
N ARG A 198 -33.70 -9.97 0.45
CA ARG A 198 -34.06 -11.07 1.35
C ARG A 198 -34.18 -10.63 2.80
N SER A 199 -33.38 -9.64 3.24
CA SER A 199 -33.53 -9.01 4.56
C SER A 199 -34.79 -8.15 4.70
N ARG A 200 -35.49 -7.86 3.59
CA ARG A 200 -36.80 -7.18 3.57
C ARG A 200 -37.99 -8.14 3.43
N SER A 201 -37.76 -9.46 3.33
CA SER A 201 -38.85 -10.43 3.27
C SER A 201 -39.48 -10.67 4.66
N PRO A 202 -40.81 -10.85 4.76
CA PRO A 202 -41.56 -10.91 6.01
C PRO A 202 -41.49 -12.29 6.69
N ALA A 203 -40.28 -12.85 6.80
CA ALA A 203 -40.01 -14.02 7.64
C ALA A 203 -39.34 -13.53 8.92
N ASP A 204 -40.07 -13.63 10.04
CA ASP A 204 -39.68 -13.35 11.44
C ASP A 204 -38.35 -12.59 11.67
N PRO A 205 -38.39 -11.27 11.93
CA PRO A 205 -37.22 -10.43 12.19
C PRO A 205 -36.39 -10.78 13.45
N GLN A 206 -36.82 -11.75 14.26
CA GLN A 206 -36.26 -11.97 15.61
C GLN A 206 -35.31 -13.17 15.77
N ALA A 207 -35.11 -14.02 14.76
CA ALA A 207 -34.13 -15.12 14.84
C ALA A 207 -32.97 -14.93 13.83
N PRO A 208 -32.01 -14.04 14.09
CA PRO A 208 -30.79 -13.96 13.28
C PRO A 208 -30.07 -15.31 13.31
N PHE A 209 -29.81 -15.88 12.13
CA PHE A 209 -29.16 -17.18 11.99
C PHE A 209 -27.86 -17.22 12.80
N ASN A 210 -27.84 -18.05 13.84
CA ASN A 210 -26.71 -18.17 14.74
C ASN A 210 -25.77 -19.27 14.24
N LEU A 211 -24.63 -18.85 13.69
CA LEU A 211 -23.59 -19.73 13.18
C LEU A 211 -23.01 -20.65 14.28
N LEU A 212 -23.12 -20.28 15.56
CA LEU A 212 -22.70 -21.15 16.67
C LEU A 212 -23.63 -22.35 16.91
N GLU A 213 -24.79 -22.43 16.25
CA GLU A 213 -25.63 -23.64 16.28
C GLU A 213 -25.05 -24.74 15.38
N ILE A 214 -24.13 -24.39 14.48
CA ILE A 214 -23.42 -25.35 13.64
C ILE A 214 -22.36 -26.05 14.49
N GLY A 215 -22.60 -27.31 14.82
CA GLY A 215 -21.78 -28.05 15.81
C GLY A 215 -20.29 -28.18 15.48
N TRP A 216 -19.89 -28.26 14.21
CA TRP A 216 -18.47 -28.27 13.84
C TRP A 216 -17.80 -26.91 14.06
N LEU A 217 -18.53 -25.82 13.79
CA LEU A 217 -18.02 -24.46 13.95
C LEU A 217 -17.91 -24.09 15.43
N ASP A 218 -18.93 -24.39 16.23
CA ASP A 218 -18.89 -24.17 17.69
C ASP A 218 -17.73 -24.95 18.33
N ARG A 219 -17.56 -26.22 17.96
CA ARG A 219 -16.43 -27.05 18.43
C ARG A 219 -15.09 -26.47 18.01
N LEU A 220 -14.97 -25.98 16.77
CA LEU A 220 -13.74 -25.37 16.25
C LEU A 220 -13.38 -24.09 17.01
N VAL A 221 -14.32 -23.17 17.21
CA VAL A 221 -14.04 -21.88 17.89
C VAL A 221 -13.84 -22.05 19.39
N ARG A 222 -14.47 -23.07 20.01
CA ARG A 222 -14.26 -23.40 21.43
C ARG A 222 -12.96 -24.14 21.70
N TRP A 223 -12.34 -24.74 20.68
CA TRP A 223 -11.09 -25.44 20.85
C TRP A 223 -9.98 -24.50 21.35
N ARG A 224 -9.29 -24.91 22.41
CA ARG A 224 -8.18 -24.13 23.01
C ARG A 224 -7.06 -23.85 22.00
N GLY A 225 -6.84 -24.76 21.06
CA GLY A 225 -5.85 -24.62 19.99
C GLY A 225 -6.24 -23.67 18.85
N PHE A 226 -7.49 -23.18 18.79
CA PHE A 226 -7.99 -22.39 17.66
C PHE A 226 -7.11 -21.18 17.33
N GLN A 227 -6.76 -20.38 18.33
CA GLN A 227 -5.91 -19.20 18.14
C GLN A 227 -4.46 -19.56 17.78
N PRO A 228 -3.72 -20.37 18.57
CA PRO A 228 -2.34 -20.67 18.24
C PRO A 228 -2.21 -21.39 16.89
N ALA A 229 -3.16 -22.25 16.50
CA ALA A 229 -3.15 -22.91 15.19
C ALA A 229 -3.20 -21.92 14.02
N LEU A 230 -3.89 -20.77 14.18
CA LEU A 230 -3.93 -19.71 13.17
C LEU A 230 -2.72 -18.76 13.27
N GLN A 231 -2.23 -18.50 14.49
CA GLN A 231 -1.20 -17.50 14.74
C GLN A 231 0.21 -17.99 14.40
N TRP A 232 0.57 -19.23 14.74
CA TRP A 232 1.92 -19.76 14.52
C TRP A 232 2.35 -19.78 13.05
N PRO A 233 1.51 -20.26 12.10
CA PRO A 233 1.89 -20.24 10.68
C PRO A 233 2.11 -18.82 10.15
N VAL A 234 1.27 -17.87 10.55
CA VAL A 234 1.39 -16.47 10.11
C VAL A 234 2.62 -15.80 10.73
N LEU A 235 2.93 -16.10 11.99
CA LEU A 235 4.14 -15.60 12.65
C LEU A 235 5.42 -16.14 11.97
N ALA A 236 5.44 -17.43 11.63
CA ALA A 236 6.53 -18.02 10.85
C ALA A 236 6.64 -17.40 9.46
N LEU A 237 5.52 -17.20 8.76
CA LEU A 237 5.49 -16.52 7.46
C LEU A 237 6.02 -15.09 7.57
N THR A 238 5.65 -14.36 8.62
CA THR A 238 6.12 -12.98 8.86
C THR A 238 7.62 -12.95 9.10
N LEU A 239 8.16 -13.93 9.84
CA LEU A 239 9.61 -14.07 10.02
C LEU A 239 10.32 -14.32 8.68
N VAL A 240 9.78 -15.21 7.84
CA VAL A 240 10.31 -15.45 6.49
C VAL A 240 10.29 -14.17 5.64
N ILE A 241 9.19 -13.40 5.67
CA ILE A 241 9.07 -12.12 4.95
C ILE A 241 10.14 -11.13 5.42
N VAL A 242 10.40 -11.03 6.73
CA VAL A 242 11.45 -10.16 7.26
C VAL A 242 12.83 -10.60 6.80
N LEU A 243 13.12 -11.91 6.84
CA LEU A 243 14.40 -12.44 6.39
C LEU A 243 14.62 -12.21 4.89
N LEU A 244 13.60 -12.46 4.06
CA LEU A 244 13.66 -12.17 2.62
C LEU A 244 13.81 -10.67 2.35
N GLY A 245 13.09 -9.82 3.08
CA GLY A 245 13.20 -8.37 2.88
C GLY A 245 14.59 -7.81 3.28
N LEU A 246 15.30 -8.44 4.23
CA LEU A 246 16.64 -8.00 4.65
C LEU A 246 17.78 -8.57 3.81
N PHE A 247 17.67 -9.84 3.38
CA PHE A 247 18.78 -10.58 2.79
C PHE A 247 18.62 -10.93 1.29
N ASP A 248 17.44 -10.74 0.71
CA ASP A 248 17.17 -11.03 -0.71
C ASP A 248 17.35 -9.78 -1.60
N VAL A 249 17.06 -9.91 -2.89
CA VAL A 249 17.20 -8.84 -3.89
C VAL A 249 16.37 -7.59 -3.52
N ASN A 250 16.99 -6.42 -3.60
CA ASN A 250 16.44 -5.11 -3.19
C ASN A 250 15.49 -4.47 -4.22
N ASP A 251 14.85 -5.29 -5.04
CA ASP A 251 13.86 -4.82 -6.02
C ASP A 251 12.46 -5.32 -5.62
N GLY A 252 11.56 -4.39 -5.28
CA GLY A 252 10.20 -4.68 -4.89
C GLY A 252 9.36 -5.38 -5.96
N ALA A 253 9.70 -5.23 -7.25
CA ALA A 253 8.99 -5.85 -8.35
C ALA A 253 9.34 -7.34 -8.52
N THR A 254 10.49 -7.78 -8.03
CA THR A 254 10.92 -9.18 -8.08
C THR A 254 10.80 -9.89 -6.73
N ASN A 255 11.06 -9.17 -5.63
CA ASN A 255 11.10 -9.71 -4.28
C ASN A 255 9.73 -10.27 -3.82
N LEU A 256 9.75 -11.52 -3.37
CA LEU A 256 8.56 -12.24 -2.91
C LEU A 256 7.94 -11.60 -1.66
N ALA A 257 8.75 -11.02 -0.77
CA ALA A 257 8.28 -10.36 0.45
C ALA A 257 7.35 -9.19 0.14
N THR A 258 7.74 -8.34 -0.82
CA THR A 258 6.96 -7.16 -1.23
C THR A 258 5.67 -7.59 -1.93
N LYS A 259 5.72 -8.59 -2.82
CA LYS A 259 4.53 -9.14 -3.50
C LYS A 259 3.54 -9.74 -2.51
N LEU A 260 3.99 -10.61 -1.61
CA LEU A 260 3.13 -11.24 -0.63
C LEU A 260 2.48 -10.19 0.29
N THR A 261 3.25 -9.21 0.76
CA THR A 261 2.78 -8.19 1.71
C THR A 261 1.83 -7.19 1.08
N TRP A 262 2.18 -6.63 -0.07
CA TRP A 262 1.45 -5.49 -0.63
C TRP A 262 0.47 -5.87 -1.74
N ILE A 263 0.73 -6.93 -2.51
CA ILE A 263 -0.14 -7.35 -3.62
C ILE A 263 -1.21 -8.35 -3.15
N LEU A 264 -0.83 -9.33 -2.33
CA LEU A 264 -1.76 -10.37 -1.89
C LEU A 264 -2.37 -10.07 -0.52
N TRP A 265 -1.52 -9.76 0.46
CA TRP A 265 -1.95 -9.62 1.85
C TRP A 265 -2.78 -8.36 2.11
N TRP A 266 -2.34 -7.19 1.63
CA TRP A 266 -3.04 -5.93 1.86
C TRP A 266 -4.47 -5.89 1.25
N PRO A 267 -4.70 -6.25 -0.03
CA PRO A 267 -6.05 -6.34 -0.58
C PRO A 267 -6.87 -7.42 0.11
N GLY A 268 -6.27 -8.59 0.39
CA GLY A 268 -6.93 -9.70 1.08
C GLY A 268 -7.49 -9.28 2.45
N ILE A 269 -6.69 -8.52 3.22
CA ILE A 269 -7.11 -7.92 4.49
C ILE A 269 -8.37 -7.06 4.32
N ILE A 270 -8.41 -6.16 3.33
CA ILE A 270 -9.55 -5.26 3.11
C ILE A 270 -10.83 -6.06 2.84
N PHE A 271 -10.77 -7.05 1.96
CA PHE A 271 -11.92 -7.92 1.67
C PHE A 271 -12.37 -8.70 2.90
N THR A 272 -11.44 -9.23 3.70
CA THR A 272 -11.82 -9.94 4.94
C THR A 272 -12.54 -9.03 5.93
N PHE A 273 -12.13 -7.77 6.08
CA PHE A 273 -12.81 -6.85 6.99
C PHE A 273 -14.23 -6.53 6.59
N ILE A 274 -14.49 -6.40 5.29
CA ILE A 274 -15.83 -6.12 4.76
C ILE A 274 -16.74 -7.36 4.87
N LEU A 275 -16.20 -8.57 4.75
CA LEU A 275 -16.99 -9.80 4.71
C LEU A 275 -17.17 -10.50 6.06
N VAL A 276 -16.12 -10.53 6.88
CA VAL A 276 -16.08 -11.28 8.15
C VAL A 276 -15.62 -10.40 9.33
N GLY A 277 -15.53 -9.09 9.13
CA GLY A 277 -15.05 -8.15 10.14
C GLY A 277 -13.57 -8.38 10.44
N ARG A 278 -13.10 -7.98 11.62
CA ARG A 278 -11.68 -8.03 12.01
C ARG A 278 -11.12 -9.43 12.28
N LEU A 279 -11.61 -10.49 11.61
CA LEU A 279 -11.12 -11.85 11.81
C LEU A 279 -9.60 -11.95 11.60
N TRP A 280 -9.03 -11.22 10.63
CA TRP A 280 -7.58 -11.18 10.39
C TRP A 280 -6.77 -10.71 11.63
N CYS A 281 -7.37 -9.92 12.52
CA CYS A 281 -6.70 -9.48 13.74
C CYS A 281 -6.47 -10.62 14.75
N VAL A 282 -7.12 -11.78 14.60
CA VAL A 282 -6.83 -12.96 15.43
C VAL A 282 -5.49 -13.60 15.06
N LEU A 283 -5.16 -13.61 13.77
CA LEU A 283 -3.96 -14.24 13.20
C LEU A 283 -2.79 -13.25 13.03
N CYS A 284 -3.05 -11.95 13.22
CA CYS A 284 -2.05 -10.88 13.12
C CYS A 284 -0.83 -11.13 14.03
N PRO A 285 0.40 -11.15 13.46
CA PRO A 285 1.62 -11.47 14.21
C PRO A 285 1.89 -10.44 15.32
N PHE A 286 1.65 -9.15 15.03
CA PHE A 286 1.81 -8.08 16.03
C PHE A 286 0.88 -8.27 17.22
N GLY A 287 -0.37 -8.68 16.99
CA GLY A 287 -1.34 -8.92 18.06
C GLY A 287 -0.96 -10.11 18.95
N THR A 288 -0.47 -11.18 18.34
CA THR A 288 0.05 -12.36 19.04
C THR A 288 1.24 -12.00 19.92
N LEU A 289 2.21 -11.26 19.38
CA LEU A 289 3.40 -10.83 20.12
C LEU A 289 3.08 -9.85 21.24
N ASN A 290 2.13 -8.93 21.04
CA ASN A 290 1.64 -8.03 22.09
C ASN A 290 1.04 -8.81 23.26
N GLU A 291 0.18 -9.78 22.95
CA GLU A 291 -0.52 -10.57 23.96
C GLU A 291 0.45 -11.50 24.71
N ALA A 292 1.40 -12.12 24.00
CA ALA A 292 2.45 -12.93 24.60
C ALA A 292 3.32 -12.08 25.55
N ALA A 293 3.74 -10.89 25.12
CA ALA A 293 4.52 -9.97 25.95
C ALA A 293 3.73 -9.51 27.19
N ALA A 294 2.44 -9.18 27.06
CA ALA A 294 1.59 -8.79 28.18
C ALA A 294 1.38 -9.91 29.19
N LYS A 295 1.23 -11.15 28.73
CA LYS A 295 1.15 -12.34 29.60
C LYS A 295 2.48 -12.62 30.30
N ALA A 296 3.59 -12.53 29.57
CA ALA A 296 4.93 -12.75 30.12
C ALA A 296 5.29 -11.71 31.19
N ALA A 297 4.99 -10.43 30.95
CA ALA A 297 5.23 -9.35 31.91
C ALA A 297 4.17 -9.23 33.01
N ARG A 298 3.07 -10.02 32.95
CA ARG A 298 1.89 -9.89 33.81
C ARG A 298 1.43 -8.44 33.94
N SER A 299 1.42 -7.72 32.81
CA SER A 299 1.17 -6.29 32.83
C SER A 299 -0.28 -5.98 33.17
N GLU A 300 -0.50 -5.23 34.25
CA GLU A 300 -1.83 -4.78 34.68
C GLU A 300 -2.09 -3.30 34.39
N ARG A 301 -1.05 -2.56 33.98
CA ARG A 301 -1.16 -1.12 33.76
C ARG A 301 -2.12 -0.84 32.61
N SER A 302 -3.11 0.01 32.89
CA SER A 302 -4.07 0.44 31.88
C SER A 302 -3.50 1.58 31.01
N PHE A 303 -3.86 1.60 29.73
CA PHE A 303 -3.46 2.66 28.80
C PHE A 303 -3.99 4.03 29.30
N PRO A 304 -3.24 5.15 29.15
CA PRO A 304 -3.68 6.46 29.66
C PRO A 304 -5.04 6.89 29.11
N LYS A 305 -5.95 7.34 30.00
CA LYS A 305 -7.36 7.64 29.65
C LYS A 305 -7.51 8.68 28.54
N THR A 306 -6.60 9.67 28.48
CA THR A 306 -6.60 10.74 27.47
C THR A 306 -6.34 10.23 26.05
N LEU A 307 -5.63 9.12 25.91
CA LEU A 307 -5.28 8.50 24.63
C LEU A 307 -6.18 7.30 24.28
N ARG A 308 -7.24 7.03 25.06
CA ARG A 308 -8.21 5.95 24.78
C ARG A 308 -9.26 6.39 23.75
N ASN A 309 -8.83 6.92 22.62
CA ASN A 309 -9.68 7.35 21.53
C ASN A 309 -9.04 7.00 20.18
N LEU A 310 -9.79 7.15 19.09
CA LEU A 310 -9.28 6.84 17.76
C LEU A 310 -8.33 7.91 17.21
N TRP A 311 -8.25 9.10 17.82
CA TRP A 311 -7.42 10.21 17.33
C TRP A 311 -5.94 9.86 17.22
N LEU A 312 -5.40 9.13 18.21
CA LEU A 312 -4.02 8.69 18.17
C LEU A 312 -3.78 7.73 17.01
N ALA A 313 -4.68 6.77 16.80
CA ALA A 313 -4.59 5.84 15.68
C ALA A 313 -4.71 6.57 14.33
N THR A 314 -5.63 7.54 14.21
CA THR A 314 -5.78 8.39 13.01
C THR A 314 -4.52 9.18 12.73
N LEU A 315 -3.92 9.81 13.74
CA LEU A 315 -2.66 10.55 13.60
C LEU A 315 -1.54 9.63 13.12
N LEU A 316 -1.38 8.47 13.76
CA LEU A 316 -0.37 7.49 13.38
C LEU A 316 -0.60 6.94 11.97
N PHE A 317 -1.86 6.81 11.55
CA PHE A 317 -2.21 6.41 10.18
C PHE A 317 -1.76 7.47 9.17
N VAL A 318 -2.10 8.75 9.40
CA VAL A 318 -1.67 9.86 8.54
C VAL A 318 -0.15 9.94 8.44
N VAL A 319 0.55 9.85 9.58
CA VAL A 319 2.02 9.86 9.62
C VAL A 319 2.61 8.66 8.91
N LEU A 320 2.02 7.47 9.07
CA LEU A 320 2.47 6.27 8.37
C LEU A 320 2.27 6.39 6.86
N THR A 321 1.12 6.90 6.39
CA THR A 321 0.86 7.13 4.96
C THR A 321 1.81 8.15 4.38
N TRP A 322 2.04 9.26 5.10
CA TRP A 322 3.04 10.25 4.69
C TRP A 322 4.44 9.65 4.61
N ALA A 323 4.84 8.85 5.61
CA ALA A 323 6.14 8.18 5.62
C ALA A 323 6.27 7.15 4.48
N ASP A 324 5.18 6.46 4.13
CA ASP A 324 5.14 5.53 2.99
C ASP A 324 5.40 6.25 1.66
N GLU A 325 4.76 7.40 1.45
CA GLU A 325 4.96 8.23 0.26
C GLU A 325 6.40 8.77 0.15
N GLN A 326 6.92 9.31 1.26
CA GLN A 326 8.25 9.92 1.30
C GLN A 326 9.40 8.90 1.22
N LEU A 327 9.27 7.76 1.90
CA LEU A 327 10.32 6.74 1.98
C LEU A 327 10.18 5.65 0.91
N GLY A 328 9.06 5.60 0.19
CA GLY A 328 8.78 4.58 -0.81
C GLY A 328 8.78 3.17 -0.23
N ILE A 329 8.13 2.96 0.92
CA ILE A 329 8.20 1.68 1.66
C ILE A 329 7.70 0.51 0.80
N ILE A 330 6.65 0.72 0.01
CA ILE A 330 6.11 -0.28 -0.92
C ILE A 330 7.14 -0.70 -2.01
N ARG A 331 8.05 0.19 -2.41
CA ARG A 331 9.03 -0.06 -3.48
C ARG A 331 10.28 -0.80 -2.99
N SER A 332 10.61 -0.65 -1.70
CA SER A 332 11.83 -1.23 -1.12
C SER A 332 11.53 -2.40 -0.17
N PRO A 333 11.97 -3.62 -0.47
CA PRO A 333 11.82 -4.79 0.42
C PRO A 333 12.47 -4.57 1.80
N GLN A 334 13.63 -3.92 1.84
CA GLN A 334 14.34 -3.61 3.08
C GLN A 334 13.55 -2.66 3.97
N MET A 335 12.96 -1.60 3.39
CA MET A 335 12.12 -0.68 4.14
C MET A 335 10.87 -1.37 4.68
N THR A 336 10.28 -2.27 3.89
CA THR A 336 9.16 -3.12 4.35
C THR A 336 9.58 -3.99 5.55
N ALA A 337 10.75 -4.64 5.51
CA ALA A 337 11.26 -5.44 6.62
C ALA A 337 11.51 -4.60 7.89
N TRP A 338 12.16 -3.44 7.75
CA TRP A 338 12.38 -2.51 8.86
C TRP A 338 11.07 -2.01 9.47
N LEU A 339 10.06 -1.74 8.64
CA LEU A 339 8.74 -1.36 9.10
C LEU A 339 8.08 -2.47 9.95
N ILE A 340 8.17 -3.72 9.48
CA ILE A 340 7.66 -4.88 10.22
C ILE A 340 8.41 -5.05 11.55
N ILE A 341 9.73 -4.92 11.55
CA ILE A 341 10.55 -4.99 12.77
C ILE A 341 10.14 -3.86 13.73
N PHE A 342 10.02 -2.63 13.26
CA PHE A 342 9.61 -1.48 14.06
C PHE A 342 8.26 -1.71 14.75
N PHE A 343 7.23 -2.12 14.00
CA PHE A 343 5.92 -2.41 14.59
C PHE A 343 5.93 -3.63 15.50
N THR A 344 6.79 -4.61 15.23
CA THR A 344 6.98 -5.77 16.11
C THR A 344 7.55 -5.33 17.46
N LEU A 345 8.61 -4.53 17.45
CA LEU A 345 9.24 -3.99 18.66
C LEU A 345 8.26 -3.10 19.44
N LEU A 346 7.56 -2.19 18.76
CA LEU A 346 6.56 -1.33 19.37
C LEU A 346 5.41 -2.14 20.00
N SER A 347 4.99 -3.20 19.31
CA SER A 347 3.96 -4.12 19.80
C SER A 347 4.43 -4.87 21.05
N VAL A 348 5.63 -5.45 21.04
CA VAL A 348 6.20 -6.13 22.20
C VAL A 348 6.37 -5.16 23.38
N ALA A 349 6.97 -3.98 23.14
CA ALA A 349 7.16 -2.96 24.17
C ALA A 349 5.82 -2.55 24.81
N THR A 350 4.80 -2.30 24.00
CA THR A 350 3.45 -1.98 24.51
C THR A 350 2.88 -3.11 25.36
N GLY A 351 3.12 -4.37 24.99
CA GLY A 351 2.66 -5.53 25.75
C GLY A 351 3.39 -5.66 27.09
N LEU A 352 4.69 -5.39 27.13
CA LEU A 352 5.44 -5.37 28.38
C LEU A 352 4.91 -4.31 29.36
N PHE A 353 4.54 -3.13 28.87
CA PHE A 353 4.09 -2.02 29.72
C PHE A 353 2.60 -1.94 29.98
N PHE A 354 1.74 -2.48 29.12
CA PHE A 354 0.29 -2.36 29.22
C PHE A 354 -0.44 -3.70 29.10
N GLN A 355 -1.60 -3.78 29.76
CA GLN A 355 -2.40 -5.00 29.79
C GLN A 355 -3.05 -5.36 28.43
N ARG A 356 -3.27 -6.67 28.21
CA ARG A 356 -3.99 -7.25 27.05
C ARG A 356 -3.49 -6.73 25.70
N ARG A 357 -4.38 -6.63 24.69
CA ARG A 357 -4.02 -6.15 23.34
C ARG A 357 -4.08 -4.63 23.21
N SER A 358 -3.38 -3.91 24.10
CA SER A 358 -3.39 -2.43 24.12
C SER A 358 -2.78 -1.83 22.85
N PHE A 359 -1.76 -2.46 22.25
CA PHE A 359 -1.20 -2.00 20.97
C PHE A 359 -2.28 -2.03 19.87
N CYS A 360 -2.97 -3.16 19.73
CA CYS A 360 -4.00 -3.32 18.72
C CYS A 360 -5.17 -2.35 18.92
N ARG A 361 -5.53 -2.02 20.16
CA ARG A 361 -6.67 -1.13 20.44
C ARG A 361 -6.37 0.36 20.25
N TYR A 362 -5.14 0.81 20.54
CA TYR A 362 -4.85 2.26 20.62
C TYR A 362 -3.68 2.74 19.74
N LEU A 363 -2.67 1.91 19.47
CA LEU A 363 -1.43 2.33 18.80
C LEU A 363 -1.27 1.80 17.37
N CYS A 364 -1.98 0.73 17.02
CA CYS A 364 -1.94 0.20 15.67
C CYS A 364 -2.53 1.25 14.70
N PRO A 365 -1.75 1.77 13.74
CA PRO A 365 -2.20 2.88 12.87
C PRO A 365 -3.44 2.49 12.07
N ILE A 366 -3.48 1.25 11.60
CA ILE A 366 -4.59 0.73 10.81
C ILE A 366 -5.84 0.39 11.64
N THR A 367 -5.79 0.45 12.99
CA THR A 367 -6.93 0.00 13.79
C THR A 367 -8.18 0.83 13.54
N GLY A 368 -8.06 2.13 13.27
CA GLY A 368 -9.21 2.94 12.93
C GLY A 368 -9.89 2.43 11.65
N LEU A 369 -9.11 2.29 10.58
CA LEU A 369 -9.55 1.79 9.27
C LEU A 369 -10.26 0.43 9.38
N GLN A 370 -9.62 -0.51 10.08
CA GLN A 370 -10.16 -1.84 10.35
C GLN A 370 -11.53 -1.80 11.06
N GLY A 371 -11.72 -0.83 11.95
CA GLY A 371 -12.95 -0.66 12.73
C GLY A 371 -14.10 -0.18 11.87
N LEU A 372 -13.85 0.82 11.05
CA LEU A 372 -14.81 1.33 10.09
C LEU A 372 -15.27 0.23 9.12
N TYR A 373 -14.33 -0.54 8.57
CA TYR A 373 -14.66 -1.63 7.64
C TYR A 373 -15.44 -2.76 8.33
N SER A 374 -15.13 -3.05 9.58
CA SER A 374 -15.83 -4.09 10.34
C SER A 374 -17.25 -3.73 10.74
N MET A 375 -17.61 -2.45 10.75
CA MET A 375 -19.00 -2.03 10.91
C MET A 375 -19.85 -2.32 9.66
N ILE A 376 -19.22 -2.46 8.50
CA ILE A 376 -19.89 -2.85 7.24
C ILE A 376 -20.17 -4.36 7.23
N SER A 377 -19.37 -5.16 7.94
CA SER A 377 -19.45 -6.63 7.94
C SER A 377 -20.83 -7.19 8.27
N PRO A 378 -21.28 -8.24 7.55
CA PRO A 378 -22.51 -8.97 7.83
C PRO A 378 -22.37 -9.96 8.99
N VAL A 379 -21.20 -10.12 9.60
CA VAL A 379 -20.98 -11.04 10.72
C VAL A 379 -20.88 -10.24 12.02
N GLU A 380 -21.60 -10.64 13.07
CA GLU A 380 -21.49 -10.06 14.40
C GLU A 380 -21.48 -11.11 15.52
N LEU A 381 -20.76 -10.81 16.59
CA LEU A 381 -20.77 -11.62 17.81
C LEU A 381 -21.43 -10.81 18.93
N ARG A 382 -22.56 -11.28 19.46
CA ARG A 382 -23.36 -10.53 20.46
C ARG A 382 -23.86 -11.46 21.57
N ALA A 383 -24.34 -10.86 22.66
CA ALA A 383 -25.16 -11.58 23.61
C ALA A 383 -26.43 -12.09 22.90
N ALA A 384 -26.73 -13.37 23.07
CA ALA A 384 -27.92 -13.99 22.50
C ALA A 384 -29.18 -13.41 23.16
N ASP A 385 -29.16 -13.34 24.50
CA ASP A 385 -30.19 -12.72 25.32
C ASP A 385 -29.53 -11.83 26.40
N VAL A 386 -29.78 -10.51 26.30
CA VAL A 386 -29.27 -9.52 27.24
C VAL A 386 -29.90 -9.68 28.62
N GLN A 387 -31.18 -10.08 28.71
CA GLN A 387 -31.88 -10.29 29.97
C GLN A 387 -31.33 -11.52 30.70
N ARG A 388 -31.07 -12.60 29.97
CA ARG A 388 -30.37 -13.77 30.52
C ARG A 388 -29.00 -13.40 31.06
N CYS A 389 -28.26 -12.55 30.34
CA CYS A 389 -26.99 -12.03 30.86
C CYS A 389 -27.22 -11.25 32.16
N GLN A 390 -28.15 -10.30 32.20
CA GLN A 390 -28.40 -9.45 33.38
C GLN A 390 -28.73 -10.22 34.65
N ARG A 391 -29.46 -11.34 34.54
CA ARG A 391 -29.85 -12.15 35.71
C ARG A 391 -28.70 -12.94 36.33
N ASP A 392 -27.75 -13.42 35.52
CA ASP A 392 -26.70 -14.35 35.96
C ASP A 392 -25.35 -14.08 35.23
N CYS A 393 -24.83 -12.86 35.37
CA CYS A 393 -23.56 -12.47 34.72
C CYS A 393 -22.36 -12.52 35.68
N HIS A 394 -21.48 -13.50 35.48
CA HIS A 394 -20.15 -13.52 36.11
C HIS A 394 -19.10 -12.66 35.39
N GLN A 395 -19.45 -12.08 34.24
CA GLN A 395 -18.54 -11.30 33.38
C GLN A 395 -17.31 -12.09 32.86
N ASP A 396 -17.37 -13.41 32.85
CA ASP A 396 -16.31 -14.31 32.37
C ASP A 396 -15.85 -14.00 30.93
N CYS A 397 -16.78 -13.56 30.07
CA CYS A 397 -16.44 -13.13 28.71
C CYS A 397 -15.49 -11.92 28.65
N TYR A 398 -15.47 -11.09 29.70
CA TYR A 398 -14.62 -9.90 29.80
C TYR A 398 -13.40 -10.11 30.70
N ARG A 399 -13.56 -10.80 31.84
CA ARG A 399 -12.50 -11.05 32.83
C ARG A 399 -11.67 -12.29 32.50
N GLY A 400 -12.28 -13.28 31.87
CA GLY A 400 -11.72 -14.62 31.73
C GLY A 400 -12.03 -15.49 32.95
N ASN A 401 -11.79 -16.78 32.80
CA ASN A 401 -11.89 -17.79 33.86
C ASN A 401 -10.83 -18.89 33.65
N GLU A 402 -10.91 -19.99 34.37
CA GLU A 402 -9.97 -21.12 34.24
C GLU A 402 -10.00 -21.78 32.86
N ARG A 403 -11.11 -21.62 32.11
CA ARG A 403 -11.26 -22.26 30.79
C ARG A 403 -10.55 -21.49 29.70
N ALA A 404 -10.70 -20.16 29.69
CA ALA A 404 -10.19 -19.27 28.68
C ALA A 404 -10.00 -17.83 29.20
N SER A 405 -9.21 -17.05 28.46
CA SER A 405 -8.91 -15.68 28.83
C SER A 405 -10.10 -14.74 28.61
N GLY A 406 -10.04 -13.55 29.20
CA GLY A 406 -11.05 -12.51 28.94
C GLY A 406 -10.86 -11.89 27.55
N CYS A 407 -11.82 -11.10 27.09
CA CYS A 407 -11.69 -10.40 25.81
C CYS A 407 -10.40 -9.55 25.76
N PRO A 408 -9.45 -9.85 24.84
CA PRO A 408 -8.18 -9.14 24.77
C PRO A 408 -8.33 -7.70 24.29
N MET A 409 -9.44 -7.41 23.60
CA MET A 409 -9.79 -6.08 23.09
C MET A 409 -10.65 -5.28 24.06
N PHE A 410 -10.89 -5.73 25.30
CA PHE A 410 -11.74 -5.04 26.29
C PHE A 410 -13.21 -4.85 25.88
N GLU A 411 -13.74 -5.74 25.05
CA GLU A 411 -15.15 -5.72 24.68
C GLU A 411 -15.99 -6.60 25.60
N PHE A 412 -17.19 -6.13 25.92
CA PHE A 412 -18.17 -6.84 26.73
C PHE A 412 -19.46 -7.07 25.93
N PRO A 413 -19.72 -8.31 25.46
CA PRO A 413 -20.81 -8.61 24.52
C PRO A 413 -22.21 -8.13 24.92
N MET A 414 -22.48 -8.03 26.23
CA MET A 414 -23.77 -7.56 26.74
C MET A 414 -24.04 -6.07 26.43
N THR A 415 -23.00 -5.24 26.43
CA THR A 415 -23.11 -3.79 26.18
C THR A 415 -22.65 -3.39 24.79
N MET A 416 -22.20 -4.36 23.99
CA MET A 416 -21.59 -4.13 22.70
C MET A 416 -22.68 -3.89 21.65
N ASP A 417 -22.74 -2.68 21.10
CA ASP A 417 -23.65 -2.30 20.01
C ASP A 417 -22.93 -2.21 18.66
N ARG A 418 -21.59 -2.19 18.63
CA ARG A 418 -20.76 -2.08 17.42
C ARG A 418 -19.68 -3.15 17.33
N ASN A 419 -19.28 -3.48 16.11
CA ASN A 419 -18.14 -4.35 15.81
C ASN A 419 -16.82 -3.59 15.68
N THR A 420 -16.76 -2.31 16.06
CA THR A 420 -15.56 -1.48 15.88
C THR A 420 -14.32 -2.14 16.44
N TYR A 421 -14.34 -2.76 17.63
CA TYR A 421 -13.13 -3.33 18.26
C TYR A 421 -13.11 -4.86 18.36
N CYS A 422 -14.22 -5.54 18.08
CA CYS A 422 -14.27 -7.00 18.16
C CYS A 422 -13.38 -7.61 17.07
N ASN A 423 -12.40 -8.43 17.48
CA ASN A 423 -11.45 -9.08 16.58
C ASN A 423 -11.76 -10.56 16.29
N PHE A 424 -12.98 -11.02 16.62
CA PHE A 424 -13.42 -12.40 16.45
C PHE A 424 -12.40 -13.44 16.97
N CYS A 425 -11.79 -13.16 18.13
CA CYS A 425 -10.87 -14.09 18.79
C CYS A 425 -11.57 -15.26 19.51
N PHE A 426 -12.89 -15.17 19.68
CA PHE A 426 -13.76 -16.16 20.33
C PHE A 426 -13.43 -16.54 21.78
N GLU A 427 -12.53 -15.81 22.47
CA GLU A 427 -12.26 -16.03 23.90
C GLU A 427 -13.53 -15.87 24.74
N CYS A 428 -14.37 -14.89 24.41
CA CYS A 428 -15.66 -14.72 25.08
C CYS A 428 -16.58 -15.94 24.92
N VAL A 429 -16.55 -16.64 23.78
CA VAL A 429 -17.35 -17.86 23.54
C VAL A 429 -16.84 -19.03 24.38
N LYS A 430 -15.52 -19.12 24.60
CA LYS A 430 -14.89 -20.14 25.44
C LYS A 430 -15.14 -19.90 26.93
N SER A 431 -15.08 -18.64 27.36
CA SER A 431 -15.19 -18.26 28.78
C SER A 431 -16.64 -18.15 29.25
N CYS A 432 -17.56 -17.66 28.43
CA CYS A 432 -18.96 -17.47 28.83
C CYS A 432 -19.69 -18.81 29.00
N PRO A 433 -20.62 -18.93 29.98
CA PRO A 433 -21.52 -20.07 30.07
C PRO A 433 -22.21 -20.37 28.72
N PRO A 434 -22.32 -21.66 28.33
CA PRO A 434 -22.83 -22.04 27.03
C PRO A 434 -24.27 -21.52 26.81
N GLY A 435 -24.53 -21.05 25.59
CA GLY A 435 -25.88 -20.69 25.14
C GLY A 435 -26.29 -19.23 25.33
N ASN A 436 -25.39 -18.32 25.76
CA ASN A 436 -25.71 -16.88 25.82
C ASN A 436 -24.91 -15.99 24.84
N LEU A 437 -24.05 -16.57 24.00
CA LEU A 437 -23.38 -15.85 22.92
C LEU A 437 -23.85 -16.39 21.58
N ALA A 438 -24.02 -15.50 20.61
CA ALA A 438 -24.47 -15.83 19.27
C ALA A 438 -23.57 -15.14 18.23
N LEU A 439 -23.10 -15.92 17.26
CA LEU A 439 -22.42 -15.41 16.06
C LEU A 439 -23.48 -15.30 14.97
N ARG A 440 -23.98 -14.09 14.74
CA ARG A 440 -25.16 -13.82 13.93
C ARG A 440 -24.78 -13.22 12.58
N LEU A 441 -25.59 -13.54 11.56
CA LEU A 441 -25.57 -12.79 10.30
C LEU A 441 -26.52 -11.60 10.37
N ARG A 442 -26.07 -10.46 9.86
CA ARG A 442 -26.81 -9.19 9.81
C ARG A 442 -26.69 -8.54 8.43
N PRO A 443 -27.58 -7.61 8.07
CA PRO A 443 -27.42 -6.79 6.88
C PRO A 443 -26.13 -5.96 6.92
N PHE A 444 -25.51 -5.78 5.76
CA PHE A 444 -24.31 -4.95 5.60
C PHE A 444 -24.52 -3.54 6.15
N GLY A 445 -23.53 -3.01 6.87
CA GLY A 445 -23.55 -1.63 7.37
C GLY A 445 -24.55 -1.34 8.49
N LYS A 446 -25.22 -2.34 9.07
CA LYS A 446 -26.20 -2.11 10.16
C LYS A 446 -25.63 -1.31 11.33
N ASP A 447 -24.37 -1.54 11.71
CA ASP A 447 -23.73 -0.81 12.82
C ASP A 447 -23.51 0.68 12.53
N LEU A 448 -23.34 1.06 11.25
CA LEU A 448 -23.16 2.46 10.86
C LEU A 448 -24.45 3.27 11.10
N TRP A 449 -25.61 2.65 10.86
CA TRP A 449 -26.91 3.30 10.96
C TRP A 449 -27.59 3.14 12.32
N ALA A 450 -27.44 1.96 12.94
CA ALA A 450 -28.20 1.58 14.13
C ALA A 450 -27.53 2.02 15.44
N SER A 451 -26.31 2.56 15.40
CA SER A 451 -25.61 2.81 16.65
C SER A 451 -26.07 4.08 17.38
N ARG A 452 -26.26 3.91 18.69
CA ARG A 452 -26.61 4.98 19.64
C ARG A 452 -25.47 5.95 19.93
N ARG A 453 -24.20 5.57 19.76
CA ARG A 453 -23.05 6.39 20.19
C ARG A 453 -22.47 7.19 19.03
N ARG A 454 -22.84 8.46 18.88
CA ARG A 454 -22.15 9.33 17.89
C ARG A 454 -20.71 9.59 18.38
N SER A 455 -19.71 9.03 17.70
CA SER A 455 -18.31 9.29 18.00
C SER A 455 -17.72 10.16 16.90
N LEU A 456 -17.19 11.32 17.31
CA LEU A 456 -16.62 12.29 16.36
C LEU A 456 -15.33 11.74 15.75
N ASP A 457 -14.55 11.00 16.53
CA ASP A 457 -13.27 10.40 16.11
C ASP A 457 -13.43 9.44 14.91
N GLU A 458 -14.47 8.61 14.88
CA GLU A 458 -14.77 7.75 13.72
C GLU A 458 -15.17 8.57 12.48
N SER A 459 -15.94 9.65 12.66
CA SER A 459 -16.39 10.51 11.57
C SER A 459 -15.22 11.27 10.93
N TYR A 460 -14.32 11.82 11.75
CA TYR A 460 -13.10 12.48 11.28
C TYR A 460 -12.14 11.50 10.61
N LEU A 461 -12.01 10.28 11.15
CA LEU A 461 -11.24 9.24 10.49
C LEU A 461 -11.82 8.90 9.11
N ALA A 462 -13.14 8.74 8.99
CA ALA A 462 -13.77 8.48 7.70
C ALA A 462 -13.49 9.61 6.68
N LEU A 463 -13.56 10.87 7.13
CA LEU A 463 -13.20 12.02 6.30
C LEU A 463 -11.72 12.01 5.89
N ALA A 464 -10.82 11.71 6.84
CA ALA A 464 -9.39 11.60 6.56
C ALA A 464 -9.08 10.49 5.55
N LEU A 465 -9.74 9.33 5.67
CA LEU A 465 -9.58 8.23 4.71
C LEU A 465 -10.06 8.62 3.30
N VAL A 466 -11.21 9.28 3.19
CA VAL A 466 -11.71 9.78 1.91
C VAL A 466 -10.74 10.81 1.33
N GLY A 467 -10.25 11.75 2.14
CA GLY A 467 -9.30 12.77 1.72
C GLY A 467 -7.98 12.18 1.22
N ILE A 468 -7.34 11.32 2.01
CA ILE A 468 -6.09 10.64 1.65
C ILE A 468 -6.28 9.81 0.38
N THR A 469 -7.34 8.99 0.33
CA THR A 469 -7.59 8.14 -0.85
C THR A 469 -7.83 8.98 -2.10
N SER A 470 -8.51 10.13 -1.97
CA SER A 470 -8.74 11.04 -3.09
C SER A 470 -7.44 11.66 -3.59
N VAL A 471 -6.56 12.11 -2.69
CA VAL A 471 -5.25 12.67 -3.04
C VAL A 471 -4.36 11.63 -3.71
N VAL A 472 -4.22 10.45 -3.10
CA VAL A 472 -3.41 9.35 -3.66
C VAL A 472 -3.97 8.90 -5.02
N SER A 473 -5.29 8.79 -5.15
CA SER A 473 -5.91 8.45 -6.44
C SER A 473 -5.67 9.53 -7.48
N ALA A 474 -5.73 10.81 -7.09
CA ALA A 474 -5.47 11.92 -7.98
C ALA A 474 -4.02 11.94 -8.48
N GLN A 475 -3.04 11.64 -7.63
CA GLN A 475 -1.63 11.51 -8.03
C GLN A 475 -1.38 10.39 -9.04
N MET A 476 -2.19 9.32 -9.00
CA MET A 476 -2.10 8.19 -9.94
C MET A 476 -2.75 8.50 -11.31
N LEU A 477 -3.51 9.59 -11.45
CA LEU A 477 -4.09 9.99 -12.73
C LEU A 477 -3.03 10.69 -13.59
N THR A 478 -2.86 10.20 -14.81
CA THR A 478 -1.85 10.62 -15.80
C THR A 478 -1.86 12.12 -16.10
N ASP A 479 -3.01 12.80 -15.94
CA ASP A 479 -3.18 14.23 -16.24
C ASP A 479 -2.94 15.17 -15.04
N TRP A 480 -2.59 14.63 -13.86
CA TRP A 480 -2.44 15.42 -12.63
C TRP A 480 -1.32 16.46 -12.71
N SER A 481 -0.19 16.09 -13.34
CA SER A 481 0.96 16.99 -13.57
C SER A 481 0.56 18.18 -14.46
N GLY A 482 -0.25 17.93 -15.49
CA GLY A 482 -0.82 18.96 -16.37
C GLY A 482 -1.72 19.92 -15.61
N TRP A 483 -2.58 19.42 -14.72
CA TRP A 483 -3.46 20.22 -13.86
C TRP A 483 -2.69 21.08 -12.85
N ILE A 484 -1.70 20.52 -12.14
CA ILE A 484 -0.86 21.28 -11.20
C ILE A 484 -0.10 22.39 -11.93
N SER A 485 0.46 22.11 -13.12
CA SER A 485 1.19 23.12 -13.90
C SER A 485 0.33 24.30 -14.38
N ARG A 486 -0.99 24.12 -14.49
CA ARG A 486 -1.94 25.19 -14.82
C ARG A 486 -2.35 25.96 -13.57
N LEU A 487 -2.48 25.28 -12.44
CA LEU A 487 -2.77 25.88 -11.13
C LEU A 487 -1.59 26.72 -10.62
N SER A 488 -0.36 26.25 -10.77
CA SER A 488 0.84 27.01 -10.38
C SER A 488 1.00 28.30 -11.18
N ARG A 489 0.53 28.32 -12.45
CA ARG A 489 0.49 29.53 -13.29
C ARG A 489 -0.58 30.55 -12.90
N LEU A 490 -1.50 30.19 -12.00
CA LEU A 490 -2.57 31.07 -11.51
C LEU A 490 -2.27 31.67 -10.13
N ILE A 491 -1.20 31.22 -9.47
CA ILE A 491 -0.74 31.79 -8.20
C ILE A 491 0.29 32.87 -8.56
N PRO A 492 0.05 34.15 -8.29
CA PRO A 492 1.06 35.19 -8.43
C PRO A 492 2.19 34.93 -7.42
N ASP A 493 3.44 35.11 -7.86
CA ASP A 493 4.66 34.97 -7.04
C ASP A 493 4.61 35.73 -5.70
#